data_AF-A0A1A2XCS7-F1
#
_entry.id   AF-A0A1A2XCS7-F1
#
_cell.length_a   1.000
_cell.length_b   1.000
_cell.length_c   1.000
_cell.angle_alpha   90.00
_cell.angle_beta   90.00
_cell.angle_gamma   90.00
#
_symmetry.space_group_name_H-M   'P 1'
#
loop_
_entity.id
_entity.type
_entity.pdbx_description
1 polymer ?
#
loop_
_entity_poly.entity_id
_entity_poly.type
_entity_poly.pdbx_seq_one_letter_code
_entity_poly.pdbx_strand_id
1 'polypeptide(L)' 'MRDRLYRVSDRLHEGRTVAVRGNEIAHVVSAWLAELGADSPLADDLERAVRVGDWAAARTVGDQLSVYVAVIAA' A
#
# COMPACT_ATOMS: atom_id res chain seq x y z
N MET A 1 19.42 -1.60 -5.52
CA MET A 1 18.19 -1.23 -4.78
C MET A 1 18.14 -2.10 -3.54
N ARG A 2 18.04 -1.53 -2.34
CA ARG A 2 17.81 -2.35 -1.15
C ARG A 2 16.37 -2.87 -1.25
N ASP A 3 16.19 -4.19 -1.28
CA ASP A 3 14.90 -4.88 -1.18
C ASP A 3 14.30 -4.58 0.20
N ARG A 4 13.65 -3.42 0.32
CA ARG A 4 13.03 -2.97 1.55
C ARG A 4 11.62 -3.57 1.60
N LEU A 5 11.32 -4.28 2.67
CA LEU A 5 9.99 -4.80 2.92
C LEU A 5 9.13 -3.72 3.57
N TYR A 6 7.87 -3.70 3.16
CA TYR A 6 6.84 -2.81 3.66
C TYR A 6 5.71 -3.65 4.22
N ARG A 7 5.21 -3.22 5.37
CA ARG A 7 3.98 -3.74 5.94
C ARG A 7 2.83 -2.93 5.36
N VAL A 8 1.91 -3.60 4.68
CA VAL A 8 0.69 -3.01 4.14
C VAL A 8 -0.48 -3.58 4.93
N SER A 9 -1.35 -2.71 5.45
CA SER A 9 -2.50 -3.08 6.28
C SER A 9 -3.78 -2.47 5.70
N ASP A 10 -4.79 -3.32 5.49
CA ASP A 10 -6.15 -2.93 5.11
C ASP A 10 -6.92 -2.45 6.35
N ARG A 11 -7.55 -1.26 6.27
CA ARG A 11 -8.33 -0.68 7.36
C ARG A 11 -9.86 -0.80 7.16
N LEU A 12 -10.34 -1.38 6.07
CA LEU A 12 -11.78 -1.45 5.75
C LEU A 12 -12.49 -2.72 6.28
N HIS A 13 -11.79 -3.84 6.46
CA HIS A 13 -12.34 -5.14 6.91
C HIS A 13 -11.69 -5.65 8.21
N GLU A 14 -11.77 -6.96 8.52
CA GLU A 14 -11.14 -7.67 9.67
C GLU A 14 -9.62 -7.45 9.85
N GLY A 15 -9.02 -6.50 9.11
CA GLY A 15 -7.66 -6.04 9.29
C GLY A 15 -6.66 -7.06 8.77
N ARG A 16 -6.52 -7.18 7.44
CA ARG A 16 -5.42 -7.96 6.87
C ARG A 16 -4.14 -7.14 6.84
N THR A 17 -3.03 -7.80 7.09
CA THR A 17 -1.69 -7.21 7.02
C THR A 17 -0.76 -8.16 6.29
N VAL A 18 -0.02 -7.64 5.31
CA VAL A 18 0.97 -8.41 4.53
C VAL A 18 2.31 -7.67 4.50
N ALA A 19 3.39 -8.43 4.39
CA ALA A 19 4.73 -7.90 4.14
C ALA A 19 5.07 -8.10 2.67
N VAL A 20 5.39 -7.01 1.97
CA VAL A 20 5.63 -7.01 0.51
C VAL A 20 6.81 -6.14 0.16
N ARG A 21 7.38 -6.33 -1.03
CA ARG A 21 8.31 -5.37 -1.61
C ARG A 21 7.56 -4.12 -2.07
N GLY A 22 8.29 -3.02 -2.21
CA GLY A 22 7.71 -1.75 -2.66
C GLY A 22 6.99 -1.85 -4.02
N ASN A 23 7.50 -2.70 -4.92
CA ASN A 23 6.93 -2.92 -6.26
C ASN A 23 5.75 -3.92 -6.32
N GLU A 24 5.33 -4.44 -5.17
CA GLU A 24 4.20 -5.36 -5.03
C GLU A 24 3.00 -4.66 -4.37
N ILE A 25 3.18 -3.41 -3.91
CA ILE A 25 2.15 -2.66 -3.17
C ILE A 25 0.92 -2.41 -4.04
N ALA A 26 1.10 -1.93 -5.28
CA ALA A 26 -0.03 -1.65 -6.16
C ALA A 26 -0.86 -2.91 -6.42
N HIS A 27 -0.20 -4.02 -6.76
CA HIS A 27 -0.86 -5.29 -7.03
C HIS A 27 -1.70 -5.79 -5.85
N VAL A 28 -1.13 -5.78 -4.63
CA VAL A 28 -1.84 -6.22 -3.43
C VAL A 28 -3.03 -5.32 -3.12
N VAL A 29 -2.85 -4.00 -3.18
CA VAL A 29 -3.92 -3.05 -2.86
C VAL A 29 -5.03 -3.11 -3.91
N SER A 30 -4.70 -3.25 -5.20
CA SER A 30 -5.70 -3.44 -6.26
C SER A 30 -6.49 -4.75 -6.09
N ALA A 31 -5.82 -5.84 -5.72
CA ALA A 31 -6.53 -7.11 -5.42
C ALA A 31 -7.51 -6.93 -4.26
N TRP A 32 -7.12 -6.17 -3.23
CA TRP A 32 -7.96 -5.87 -2.09
C TRP A 32 -9.19 -5.03 -2.44
N LEU A 33 -9.00 -4.01 -3.29
CA LEU A 33 -10.09 -3.19 -3.79
C LEU A 33 -11.04 -4.00 -4.69
N ALA A 34 -10.51 -4.89 -5.52
CA ALA A 34 -11.30 -5.73 -6.42
C ALA A 34 -12.25 -6.67 -5.68
N GLU A 35 -11.85 -7.19 -4.52
CA GLU A 35 -12.73 -7.97 -3.63
C GLU A 35 -13.93 -7.16 -3.13
N LEU A 36 -13.80 -5.83 -3.05
CA LEU A 36 -14.87 -4.89 -2.71
C LEU A 36 -15.64 -4.37 -3.94
N GLY A 37 -15.30 -4.86 -5.14
CA GLY A 37 -15.86 -4.37 -6.40
C GLY A 37 -15.34 -2.98 -6.83
N ALA A 38 -14.21 -2.54 -6.28
CA ALA A 38 -13.58 -1.27 -6.59
C ALA A 38 -12.31 -1.45 -7.43
N ASP A 39 -12.03 -0.46 -8.28
CA ASP A 39 -10.77 -0.30 -8.98
C ASP A 39 -10.34 1.17 -8.88
N SER A 40 -9.06 1.42 -8.63
CA SER A 40 -8.57 2.78 -8.38
C SER A 40 -7.10 2.94 -8.79
N PRO A 41 -6.78 3.95 -9.62
CA PRO A 41 -5.40 4.24 -10.02
C PRO A 41 -4.53 4.70 -8.83
N LEU A 42 -5.16 5.04 -7.70
CA LEU A 42 -4.46 5.43 -6.48
C LEU A 42 -3.57 4.31 -5.91
N ALA A 43 -3.81 3.04 -6.27
CA ALA A 43 -2.93 1.94 -5.88
C ALA A 43 -1.52 2.09 -6.47
N ASP A 44 -1.41 2.49 -7.74
CA ASP A 44 -0.13 2.78 -8.40
C ASP A 44 0.54 4.03 -7.83
N ASP A 45 -0.25 5.07 -7.53
CA ASP A 45 0.27 6.28 -6.88
C ASP A 45 0.82 5.99 -5.48
N LEU A 46 0.17 5.11 -4.73
CA LEU A 46 0.64 4.67 -3.42
C LEU A 46 1.97 3.93 -3.54
N GLU A 47 2.09 2.98 -4.46
CA GLU A 47 3.37 2.29 -4.74
C GLU A 47 4.46 3.31 -5.07
N ARG A 48 4.19 4.23 -6.01
CA ARG A 48 5.16 5.22 -6.45
C ARG A 48 5.64 6.09 -5.29
N ALA A 49 4.72 6.60 -4.48
CA ALA A 49 5.05 7.41 -3.31
C ALA A 49 5.94 6.64 -2.30
N VAL A 50 5.60 5.38 -2.01
CA VAL A 50 6.38 4.53 -1.10
C VAL A 50 7.78 4.26 -1.64
N ARG A 51 7.91 3.99 -2.95
CA ARG A 51 9.20 3.68 -3.59
C ARG A 51 10.15 4.87 -3.65
N VAL A 52 9.63 6.09 -3.82
CA VAL A 52 10.45 7.32 -3.80
C VAL A 52 10.64 7.88 -2.39
N GLY A 53 9.96 7.32 -1.39
CA GLY A 53 10.06 7.74 0.00
C GLY A 53 9.25 8.99 0.36
N ASP A 54 8.27 9.36 -0.47
CA ASP A 54 7.33 10.45 -0.21
C ASP A 54 6.23 9.98 0.75
N TRP A 55 6.55 9.95 2.04
CA TRP A 55 5.65 9.47 3.09
C TRP A 55 4.45 10.40 3.34
N ALA A 56 4.53 11.67 2.94
CA ALA A 56 3.41 12.59 3.03
C ALA A 56 2.36 12.21 1.97
N ALA A 57 2.77 12.03 0.71
CA ALA A 57 1.89 11.54 -0.34
C ALA A 57 1.36 10.13 -0.04
N ALA A 58 2.23 9.20 0.40
CA ALA A 58 1.82 7.84 0.73
C ALA A 58 0.75 7.80 1.83
N ARG A 59 0.81 8.70 2.82
CA ARG A 59 -0.22 8.80 3.86
C ARG A 59 -1.55 9.33 3.31
N THR A 60 -1.51 10.41 2.53
CA THR A 60 -2.71 10.99 1.92
C THR A 60 -3.43 9.99 1.02
N VAL A 61 -2.68 9.31 0.15
CA VAL A 61 -3.25 8.28 -0.75
C VAL A 61 -3.72 7.06 0.06
N GLY A 62 -2.93 6.63 1.04
CA GLY A 62 -3.30 5.52 1.94
C GLY A 62 -4.58 5.81 2.71
N ASP A 63 -4.82 7.03 3.17
CA ASP A 63 -6.06 7.39 3.86
C ASP A 63 -7.28 7.34 2.93
N GLN A 64 -7.14 7.74 1.66
CA GLN A 64 -8.21 7.62 0.66
C GLN A 64 -8.55 6.16 0.34
N LEU A 65 -7.54 5.30 0.29
CA LEU A 65 -7.69 3.87 0.04
C LEU A 65 -8.01 3.07 1.32
N SER A 66 -8.02 3.72 2.48
CA SER A 66 -8.08 3.06 3.79
C SER A 66 -7.02 1.95 3.95
N VAL A 67 -5.80 2.23 3.49
CA VAL A 67 -4.61 1.38 3.59
C VAL A 67 -3.55 2.10 4.41
N TYR A 68 -2.87 1.37 5.30
CA TYR A 68 -1.71 1.86 6.02
C TYR A 68 -0.43 1.18 5.51
N VAL A 69 0.64 1.94 5.29
CA VAL A 69 1.95 1.41 4.89
C VAL A 69 3.02 1.84 5.90
N ALA A 70 3.80 0.88 6.35
CA ALA A 70 4.96 1.10 7.21
C ALA A 70 6.21 0.41 6.66
N VAL A 71 7.38 1.01 6.91
CA VAL A 71 8.66 0.35 6.65
C VAL A 71 8.87 -0.75 7.69
N ILE A 72 9.24 -1.95 7.24
CA ILE A 72 9.73 -2.99 8.14
C ILE A 72 11.21 -2.70 8.37
N ALA A 73 11.55 -2.22 9.58
CA ALA A 73 12.93 -2.14 10.01
C ALA A 73 13.46 -3.55 10.33
N ALA A 74 14.68 -3.84 9.90
CA ALA A 74 15.42 -5.04 10.27
C ALA A 74 16.01 -4.90 11.67
#